data_AF-A0A4V3F3P9-F1
#
_entry.id   AF-A0A4V3F3P9-F1
#
_cell.length_a   1.000
_cell.length_b   1.000
_cell.length_c   1.000
_cell.angle_alpha   90.00
_cell.angle_beta   90.00
_cell.angle_gamma   90.00
#
_symmetry.space_group_name_H-M   'P 1'
#
loop_
_entity.id
_entity.type
_entity.pdbx_description
1 polymer ?
#
loop_
_entity_poly.entity_id
_entity_poly.type
_entity_poly.pdbx_seq_one_letter_code
_entity_poly.pdbx_strand_id
1 'polypeptide(L)'
;MSKGVVTPLASYAARQQANTVRLKEEQLASWVADREHWHDSCPLNADLADSLTLVPVIDDRVVTATTDGRCIYFDARFSATLEAAHRRYLQAHLVWHCALGYLLPPPSSRTMWHLAWDHEINSLLLQQGYMLPTSAVLFFSKIPHPAHEVHDWLLTHPALEQEATTDRLHAECRVHAPTSRTRLDPDFTPTPPDSRLIETWRSHTRMLALDYQWTHHLPLPIATRMKHLASFNMAD
;
A
#
# COMPACT_ATOMS: atom_id res chain seq x y z
N MET A 1 -31.85 -44.40 11.21
CA MET A 1 -31.03 -43.20 11.51
C MET A 1 -29.71 -43.32 10.78
N SER A 2 -29.62 -42.78 9.57
CA SER A 2 -28.39 -42.83 8.76
C SER A 2 -27.41 -41.78 9.29
N LYS A 3 -26.33 -42.22 9.96
CA LYS A 3 -25.23 -41.33 10.34
C LYS A 3 -24.50 -40.97 9.04
N GLY A 4 -24.68 -39.75 8.57
CA GLY A 4 -24.00 -39.23 7.40
C GLY A 4 -22.49 -39.38 7.56
N VAL A 5 -21.88 -40.22 6.72
CA VAL A 5 -20.44 -40.39 6.65
C VAL A 5 -19.89 -39.12 6.00
N VAL A 6 -19.43 -38.17 6.81
CA VAL A 6 -18.64 -37.04 6.31
C VAL A 6 -17.32 -37.63 5.79
N THR A 7 -17.10 -37.57 4.48
CA THR A 7 -15.88 -38.09 3.86
C THR A 7 -14.65 -37.32 4.34
N PRO A 8 -13.48 -37.98 4.52
CA PRO A 8 -12.25 -37.35 5.03
C PRO A 8 -11.84 -36.09 4.26
N LEU A 9 -12.04 -36.06 2.94
CA LEU A 9 -11.76 -34.91 2.06
C LEU A 9 -12.63 -33.69 2.38
N ALA A 10 -13.93 -33.88 2.62
CA ALA A 10 -14.84 -32.80 3.01
C ALA A 10 -14.44 -32.21 4.38
N SER A 11 -14.03 -33.06 5.31
CA SER A 11 -13.54 -32.63 6.62
C SER A 11 -12.21 -31.86 6.55
N TYR A 12 -11.36 -32.17 5.56
CA TYR A 12 -10.09 -31.48 5.34
C TYR A 12 -10.31 -30.11 4.69
N ALA A 13 -11.14 -30.05 3.65
CA ALA A 13 -11.49 -28.79 2.98
C ALA A 13 -12.16 -27.80 3.95
N ALA A 14 -13.09 -28.27 4.79
CA ALA A 14 -13.72 -27.44 5.81
C ALA A 14 -12.71 -26.88 6.83
N ARG A 15 -11.74 -27.71 7.26
CA ARG A 15 -10.66 -27.26 8.16
C ARG A 15 -9.72 -26.25 7.51
N GLN A 16 -9.35 -26.45 6.25
CA GLN A 16 -8.54 -25.50 5.49
C GLN A 16 -9.25 -24.14 5.29
N GLN A 17 -10.56 -24.18 5.04
CA GLN A 17 -11.37 -22.98 4.95
C GLN A 17 -11.45 -22.25 6.30
N ALA A 18 -11.72 -22.97 7.39
CA ALA A 18 -11.77 -22.39 8.73
C ALA A 18 -10.43 -21.74 9.12
N ASN A 19 -9.31 -22.40 8.81
CA ASN A 19 -7.97 -21.84 9.05
C ASN A 19 -7.71 -20.58 8.22
N THR A 20 -8.18 -20.55 6.96
CA THR A 20 -8.09 -19.37 6.08
C THR A 20 -8.85 -18.19 6.67
N VAL A 21 -10.11 -18.40 7.07
CA VAL A 21 -10.96 -17.35 7.64
C VAL A 21 -10.33 -16.79 8.91
N ARG A 22 -9.90 -17.68 9.81
CA ARG A 22 -9.24 -17.30 11.05
C ARG A 22 -7.97 -16.48 10.81
N LEU A 23 -7.12 -16.88 9.85
CA LEU A 23 -5.90 -16.13 9.52
C LEU A 23 -6.24 -14.72 9.00
N LYS A 24 -7.25 -14.60 8.12
CA LYS A 24 -7.71 -13.31 7.61
C LYS A 24 -8.21 -12.40 8.75
N GLU A 25 -9.00 -12.93 9.68
CA GLU A 25 -9.52 -12.20 10.84
C GLU A 25 -8.39 -11.74 11.78
N GLU A 26 -7.45 -12.63 12.13
CA GLU A 26 -6.30 -12.32 12.99
C GLU A 26 -5.42 -11.21 12.39
N GLN A 27 -5.16 -11.28 11.08
CA GLN A 27 -4.35 -10.26 10.40
C GLN A 27 -5.11 -8.95 10.22
N LEU A 28 -6.40 -8.97 9.92
CA LEU A 28 -7.21 -7.74 9.89
C LEU A 28 -7.22 -7.03 11.24
N ALA A 29 -7.41 -7.78 12.34
CA ALA A 29 -7.35 -7.20 13.68
C ALA A 29 -5.98 -6.54 13.96
N SER A 30 -4.89 -7.12 13.46
CA SER A 30 -3.54 -6.57 13.60
C SER A 30 -3.37 -5.26 12.82
N TRP A 31 -3.90 -5.16 11.60
CA TRP A 31 -3.84 -3.94 10.80
C TRP A 31 -4.74 -2.82 11.36
N VAL A 32 -5.91 -3.17 11.90
CA VAL A 32 -6.80 -2.23 12.60
C VAL A 32 -6.11 -1.68 13.85
N ALA A 33 -5.50 -2.55 14.68
CA ALA A 33 -4.77 -2.12 15.86
C ALA A 33 -3.59 -1.18 15.53
N ASP A 34 -2.96 -1.35 14.36
CA ASP A 34 -1.92 -0.43 13.89
C ASP A 34 -2.48 0.97 13.53
N ARG A 35 -3.71 1.08 13.01
CA ARG A 35 -4.38 2.36 12.78
C ARG A 35 -4.78 3.04 14.08
N GLU A 36 -5.30 2.27 15.04
CA GLU A 36 -5.61 2.78 16.38
C GLU A 36 -4.37 3.39 17.04
N HIS A 37 -3.20 2.75 16.88
CA HIS A 37 -1.93 3.29 17.35
C HIS A 37 -1.53 4.62 16.65
N TRP A 38 -1.94 4.85 15.41
CA TRP A 38 -1.67 6.10 14.71
C TRP A 38 -2.53 7.26 15.18
N HIS A 39 -3.74 7.04 15.69
CA HIS A 39 -4.54 8.14 16.24
C HIS A 39 -3.81 8.89 17.37
N ASP A 40 -2.95 8.18 18.12
CA ASP A 40 -2.13 8.81 19.17
C ASP A 40 -0.79 9.35 18.63
N SER A 41 -0.13 8.61 17.73
CA SER A 41 1.27 8.87 17.34
C SER A 41 1.41 9.69 16.06
N CYS A 42 0.50 9.54 15.11
CA CYS A 42 0.49 10.23 13.82
C CYS A 42 -0.96 10.42 13.31
N PRO A 43 -1.74 11.35 13.92
CA PRO A 43 -3.16 11.53 13.61
C PRO A 43 -3.46 11.77 12.13
N LEU A 44 -2.60 12.52 11.42
CA LEU A 44 -2.75 12.73 9.97
C LEU A 44 -2.73 11.41 9.18
N ASN A 45 -1.83 10.48 9.53
CA ASN A 45 -1.78 9.18 8.85
C ASN A 45 -3.00 8.32 9.22
N ALA A 46 -3.53 8.45 10.44
CA ALA A 46 -4.75 7.78 10.85
C ALA A 46 -5.97 8.27 10.04
N ASP A 47 -6.18 9.58 9.96
CA ASP A 47 -7.29 10.18 9.22
C ASP A 47 -7.26 9.83 7.72
N LEU A 48 -6.06 9.82 7.12
CA LEU A 48 -5.87 9.36 5.75
C LEU A 48 -6.17 7.86 5.61
N ALA A 49 -5.74 7.03 6.57
CA ALA A 49 -5.96 5.60 6.54
C ALA A 49 -7.44 5.23 6.71
N ASP A 50 -8.21 5.99 7.49
CA ASP A 50 -9.65 5.77 7.73
C ASP A 50 -10.49 5.92 6.45
N SER A 51 -9.97 6.62 5.45
CA SER A 51 -10.58 6.71 4.12
C SER A 51 -10.41 5.44 3.26
N LEU A 52 -9.68 4.43 3.74
CA LEU A 52 -9.40 3.17 3.04
C LEU A 52 -9.95 1.96 3.80
N THR A 53 -10.67 1.08 3.11
CA THR A 53 -11.12 -0.21 3.66
C THR A 53 -9.96 -1.22 3.70
N LEU A 54 -9.73 -1.88 4.84
CA LEU A 54 -8.79 -3.00 4.94
C LEU A 54 -9.44 -4.30 4.49
N VAL A 55 -8.82 -5.00 3.54
CA VAL A 55 -9.32 -6.26 3.01
C VAL A 55 -8.20 -7.31 3.06
N PRO A 56 -8.16 -8.18 4.11
CA PRO A 56 -7.27 -9.33 4.10
C PRO A 56 -7.71 -10.28 2.97
N VAL A 57 -6.76 -10.87 2.26
CA VAL A 57 -7.03 -11.86 1.20
C VAL A 57 -6.05 -13.02 1.29
N ILE A 58 -6.40 -14.17 0.70
CA ILE A 58 -5.46 -15.23 0.35
C ILE A 58 -5.61 -15.53 -1.14
N ASP A 59 -4.94 -14.72 -1.96
CA ASP A 59 -5.10 -14.68 -3.42
C ASP A 59 -3.73 -14.68 -4.11
N ASP A 60 -3.50 -15.58 -5.07
CA ASP A 60 -2.19 -15.69 -5.72
C ASP A 60 -1.90 -14.53 -6.69
N ARG A 61 -2.89 -13.67 -6.98
CA ARG A 61 -2.72 -12.45 -7.77
C ARG A 61 -2.00 -11.34 -6.97
N VAL A 62 -2.06 -11.39 -5.65
CA VAL A 62 -1.40 -10.45 -4.73
C VAL A 62 -0.73 -11.22 -3.59
N VAL A 63 0.59 -11.34 -3.64
CA VAL A 63 1.37 -12.11 -2.65
C VAL A 63 1.94 -11.26 -1.52
N THR A 64 1.82 -9.93 -1.62
CA THR A 64 2.22 -8.96 -0.59
C THR A 64 1.03 -8.08 -0.21
N ALA A 65 0.95 -6.87 -0.77
CA ALA A 65 -0.17 -5.95 -0.62
C ALA A 65 -0.30 -5.07 -1.87
N THR A 66 -1.46 -4.43 -2.02
CA THR A 66 -1.74 -3.45 -3.07
C THR A 66 -2.86 -2.52 -2.61
N THR A 67 -2.99 -1.37 -3.25
CA THR A 67 -4.15 -0.50 -3.09
C THR A 67 -4.69 -0.09 -4.45
N ASP A 68 -6.01 0.10 -4.50
CA ASP A 68 -6.71 0.69 -5.64
C ASP A 68 -7.22 2.12 -5.35
N GLY A 69 -6.80 2.70 -4.23
CA GLY A 69 -7.27 4.01 -3.76
C GLY A 69 -8.61 3.97 -3.03
N ARG A 70 -9.22 2.80 -2.81
CA ARG A 70 -10.46 2.63 -2.01
C ARG A 70 -10.26 1.60 -0.93
N CYS A 71 -9.53 0.55 -1.26
CA CYS A 71 -9.19 -0.54 -0.38
C CYS A 71 -7.67 -0.71 -0.32
N ILE A 72 -7.19 -1.18 0.83
CA ILE A 72 -5.88 -1.83 0.93
C ILE A 72 -6.14 -3.33 0.99
N TYR A 73 -5.66 -4.02 -0.04
CA TYR A 73 -5.68 -5.48 -0.10
C TYR A 73 -4.33 -6.00 0.34
N PHE A 74 -4.30 -6.97 1.24
CA PHE A 74 -3.05 -7.57 1.71
C PHE A 74 -3.20 -9.08 1.86
N ASP A 75 -2.16 -9.82 1.46
CA ASP A 75 -2.11 -11.26 1.64
C ASP A 75 -1.92 -11.58 3.13
N ALA A 76 -2.88 -12.31 3.71
CA ALA A 76 -2.86 -12.63 5.13
C ALA A 76 -1.69 -13.57 5.50
N ARG A 77 -1.17 -14.36 4.56
CA ARG A 77 0.00 -15.24 4.79
C ARG A 77 1.26 -14.38 4.89
N PHE A 78 1.42 -13.42 3.99
CA PHE A 78 2.52 -12.46 4.03
C PHE A 78 2.44 -11.55 5.26
N SER A 79 1.27 -10.98 5.56
CA SER A 79 1.09 -10.15 6.76
C SER A 79 1.51 -10.87 8.05
N ALA A 80 1.23 -12.16 8.15
CA ALA A 80 1.59 -12.97 9.32
C ALA A 80 3.10 -13.16 9.52
N THR A 81 3.93 -12.89 8.49
CA THR A 81 5.40 -12.94 8.61
C THR A 81 6.00 -11.58 8.99
N LEU A 82 5.20 -10.50 8.97
CA LEU A 82 5.67 -9.16 9.26
C LEU A 82 5.69 -8.87 10.76
N GLU A 83 6.79 -8.29 11.21
CA GLU A 83 6.83 -7.59 12.49
C GLU A 83 5.90 -6.37 12.46
N ALA A 84 5.39 -5.97 13.64
CA ALA A 84 4.45 -4.84 13.74
C ALA A 84 5.00 -3.54 13.12
N ALA A 85 6.30 -3.26 13.28
CA ALA A 85 6.93 -2.08 12.70
C ALA A 85 6.88 -2.09 11.16
N HIS A 86 7.23 -3.22 10.53
CA HIS A 86 7.19 -3.37 9.07
C HIS A 86 5.77 -3.38 8.51
N ARG A 87 4.78 -3.91 9.26
CA ARG A 87 3.37 -3.86 8.87
C ARG A 87 2.81 -2.44 8.92
N ARG A 88 3.17 -1.66 9.95
CA ARG A 88 2.86 -0.23 10.03
C ARG A 88 3.50 0.54 8.86
N TYR A 89 4.78 0.30 8.59
CA TYR A 89 5.45 0.89 7.42
C TYR A 89 4.69 0.58 6.12
N LEU A 90 4.39 -0.69 5.84
CA LEU A 90 3.71 -1.11 4.61
C LEU A 90 2.34 -0.47 4.48
N GLN A 91 1.59 -0.42 5.57
CA GLN A 91 0.28 0.21 5.57
C GLN A 91 0.39 1.72 5.31
N ALA A 92 1.32 2.42 5.96
CA ALA A 92 1.52 3.85 5.76
C ALA A 92 1.98 4.13 4.32
N HIS A 93 2.85 3.29 3.77
CA HIS A 93 3.31 3.36 2.39
C HIS A 93 2.14 3.34 1.40
N LEU A 94 1.23 2.38 1.54
CA LEU A 94 0.03 2.27 0.70
C LEU A 94 -0.92 3.46 0.87
N VAL A 95 -1.08 3.97 2.10
CA VAL A 95 -1.86 5.20 2.36
C VAL A 95 -1.25 6.39 1.63
N TRP A 96 0.07 6.53 1.66
CA TRP A 96 0.77 7.64 1.00
C TRP A 96 0.76 7.54 -0.53
N HIS A 97 0.67 6.34 -1.12
CA HIS A 97 0.33 6.19 -2.54
C HIS A 97 -1.01 6.84 -2.85
N CYS A 98 -2.03 6.58 -2.05
CA CYS A 98 -3.34 7.19 -2.22
C CYS A 98 -3.26 8.71 -2.03
N ALA A 99 -2.71 9.17 -0.90
CA ALA A 99 -2.65 10.58 -0.51
C ALA A 99 -1.98 11.47 -1.58
N LEU A 100 -0.91 10.99 -2.22
CA LEU A 100 -0.19 11.71 -3.26
C LEU A 100 -0.79 11.51 -4.68
N GLY A 101 -1.75 10.60 -4.82
CA GLY A 101 -2.39 10.28 -6.09
C GLY A 101 -1.55 9.38 -6.98
N TYR A 102 -0.70 8.55 -6.39
CA TYR A 102 0.27 7.68 -7.02
C TYR A 102 -0.34 6.31 -7.31
N LEU A 103 -1.36 6.30 -8.19
CA LEU A 103 -2.18 5.11 -8.46
C LEU A 103 -2.19 4.68 -9.94
N LEU A 104 -1.82 5.57 -10.87
CA LEU A 104 -1.90 5.35 -12.31
C LEU A 104 -0.54 5.56 -13.01
N PRO A 105 0.34 4.53 -13.00
CA PRO A 105 1.60 4.60 -13.73
C PRO A 105 1.39 4.60 -15.25
N PRO A 106 2.23 5.33 -16.01
CA PRO A 106 2.31 5.17 -17.46
C PRO A 106 2.67 3.71 -17.84
N PRO A 107 2.00 3.09 -18.83
CA PRO A 107 2.29 1.70 -19.21
C PRO A 107 3.74 1.47 -19.65
N SER A 108 4.37 2.45 -20.28
CA SER A 108 5.72 2.36 -20.86
C SER A 108 6.85 2.40 -19.82
N SER A 109 6.61 2.90 -18.61
CA SER A 109 7.64 3.08 -17.58
C SER A 109 7.23 2.54 -16.21
N ARG A 110 6.27 1.61 -16.16
CA ARG A 110 5.64 1.14 -14.91
C ARG A 110 6.64 0.80 -13.80
N THR A 111 7.65 -0.02 -14.10
CA THR A 111 8.65 -0.43 -13.09
C THR A 111 9.45 0.76 -12.55
N MET A 112 9.98 1.61 -13.43
CA MET A 112 10.76 2.80 -13.02
C MET A 112 9.89 3.82 -12.29
N TRP A 113 8.66 4.00 -12.76
CA TRP A 113 7.68 4.84 -12.10
C TRP A 113 7.41 4.34 -10.68
N HIS A 114 7.21 3.03 -10.50
CA HIS A 114 6.95 2.47 -9.18
C HIS A 114 8.14 2.71 -8.23
N LEU A 115 9.36 2.36 -8.66
CA LEU A 115 10.57 2.57 -7.87
C LEU A 115 10.80 4.03 -7.44
N ALA A 116 10.63 4.97 -8.37
CA ALA A 116 10.86 6.38 -8.07
C ALA A 116 9.80 6.98 -7.14
N TRP A 117 8.55 6.54 -7.27
CA TRP A 117 7.45 6.99 -6.43
C TRP A 117 7.48 6.35 -5.03
N ASP A 118 7.82 5.06 -4.95
CA ASP A 118 8.09 4.37 -3.68
C ASP A 118 9.24 5.06 -2.94
N HIS A 119 10.30 5.43 -3.65
CA HIS A 119 11.43 6.15 -3.05
C HIS A 119 10.98 7.45 -2.37
N GLU A 120 10.14 8.24 -3.03
CA GLU A 120 9.64 9.50 -2.45
C GLU A 120 8.78 9.25 -1.21
N ILE A 121 7.87 8.27 -1.26
CA ILE A 121 7.07 7.87 -0.11
C ILE A 121 7.96 7.38 1.03
N ASN A 122 8.94 6.53 0.74
CA ASN A 122 9.84 5.96 1.73
C ASN A 122 10.74 7.02 2.36
N SER A 123 11.17 8.01 1.59
CA SER A 123 11.87 9.18 2.10
C SER A 123 11.00 9.96 3.10
N LEU A 124 9.72 10.19 2.77
CA LEU A 124 8.77 10.85 3.67
C LEU A 124 8.52 10.03 4.94
N LEU A 125 8.34 8.72 4.84
CA LEU A 125 8.10 7.83 5.97
C LEU A 125 9.33 7.73 6.88
N LEU A 126 10.54 7.66 6.31
CA LEU A 126 11.79 7.66 7.06
C LEU A 126 11.90 8.95 7.91
N GLN A 127 11.57 10.10 7.33
CA GLN A 127 11.61 11.38 8.03
C GLN A 127 10.49 11.54 9.07
N GLN A 128 9.44 10.73 9.00
CA GLN A 128 8.41 10.59 10.03
C GLN A 128 8.81 9.61 11.15
N GLY A 129 9.97 8.97 11.05
CA GLY A 129 10.47 8.02 12.06
C GLY A 129 9.98 6.59 11.87
N TYR A 130 9.39 6.24 10.72
CA TYR A 130 9.07 4.83 10.43
C TYR A 130 10.35 4.00 10.30
N MET A 131 10.30 2.77 10.81
CA MET A 131 11.33 1.77 10.54
C MET A 131 11.08 1.14 9.18
N LEU A 132 11.91 1.50 8.21
CA LEU A 132 11.88 0.91 6.88
C LEU A 132 12.53 -0.49 6.92
N PRO A 133 11.92 -1.51 6.30
CA PRO A 133 12.59 -2.79 6.11
C PRO A 133 13.81 -2.62 5.20
N THR A 134 14.81 -3.49 5.32
CA THR A 134 16.02 -3.47 4.47
C THR A 134 15.72 -3.64 2.98
N SER A 135 14.55 -4.18 2.64
CA SER A 135 14.06 -4.33 1.27
C SER A 135 13.27 -3.12 0.75
N ALA A 136 13.10 -2.06 1.55
CA ALA A 136 12.40 -0.86 1.09
C ALA A 136 13.23 -0.12 0.03
N VAL A 137 12.57 0.31 -1.05
CA VAL A 137 13.18 1.11 -2.11
C VAL A 137 13.59 2.46 -1.52
N LEU A 138 14.89 2.67 -1.33
CA LEU A 138 15.43 3.93 -0.84
C LEU A 138 16.84 4.19 -1.36
N PHE A 139 16.94 5.07 -2.36
CA PHE A 139 18.22 5.54 -2.88
C PHE A 139 18.76 6.68 -2.00
N PHE A 140 19.68 6.39 -1.07
CA PHE A 140 20.17 7.37 -0.09
C PHE A 140 20.65 8.69 -0.69
N SER A 141 21.32 8.67 -1.84
CA SER A 141 21.78 9.87 -2.54
C SER A 141 20.66 10.70 -3.17
N LYS A 142 19.42 10.20 -3.14
CA LYS A 142 18.23 10.79 -3.75
C LYS A 142 17.14 11.20 -2.76
N ILE A 143 17.32 10.98 -1.46
CA ILE A 143 16.35 11.33 -0.40
C ILE A 143 15.69 12.71 -0.55
N PRO A 144 16.39 13.82 -0.89
CA PRO A 144 15.74 15.13 -1.00
C PRO A 144 15.03 15.35 -2.35
N HIS A 145 15.19 14.45 -3.31
CA HIS A 145 14.71 14.61 -4.67
C HIS A 145 13.28 14.10 -4.84
N PRO A 146 12.43 14.82 -5.58
CA PRO A 146 11.08 14.38 -5.89
C PRO A 146 11.08 13.20 -6.86
N ALA A 147 9.99 12.42 -6.88
CA ALA A 147 9.90 11.19 -7.66
C ALA A 147 10.22 11.35 -9.16
N HIS A 148 9.85 12.47 -9.79
CA HIS A 148 10.15 12.68 -11.22
C HIS A 148 11.67 12.83 -11.49
N GLU A 149 12.42 13.50 -10.62
CA GLU A 149 13.89 13.59 -10.75
C GLU A 149 14.55 12.23 -10.50
N VAL A 150 14.00 11.44 -9.56
CA VAL A 150 14.48 10.08 -9.31
C VAL A 150 14.18 9.18 -10.50
N HIS A 151 13.01 9.29 -11.10
CA HIS A 151 12.65 8.58 -12.32
C HIS A 151 13.61 8.88 -13.47
N ASP A 152 13.94 10.16 -13.70
CA ASP A 152 14.89 10.54 -14.74
C ASP A 152 16.30 10.00 -14.45
N TRP A 153 16.71 9.98 -13.17
CA TRP A 153 17.95 9.33 -12.77
C TRP A 153 17.95 7.81 -12.99
N LEU A 154 16.81 7.14 -12.75
CA LEU A 154 16.65 5.69 -12.93
C LEU A 154 16.87 5.24 -14.38
N LEU A 155 16.67 6.13 -15.38
CA LEU A 155 17.01 5.87 -16.78
C LEU A 155 18.50 5.51 -16.99
N THR A 156 19.36 5.93 -16.06
CA THR A 156 20.81 5.68 -16.09
C THR A 156 21.28 4.76 -14.97
N HIS A 157 20.35 4.17 -14.20
CA HIS A 157 20.69 3.36 -13.05
C HIS A 157 21.24 1.98 -13.49
N PRO A 158 22.45 1.60 -13.04
CA PRO A 158 23.17 0.47 -13.63
C PRO A 158 22.67 -0.92 -13.22
N ALA A 159 21.76 -1.01 -12.24
CA ALA A 159 21.32 -2.28 -11.64
C ALA A 159 19.81 -2.31 -11.37
N LEU A 160 19.01 -1.73 -12.28
CA LEU A 160 17.56 -1.55 -12.09
C LEU A 160 16.83 -2.87 -11.86
N GLU A 161 17.32 -3.94 -12.46
CA GLU A 161 16.78 -5.30 -12.35
C GLU A 161 16.95 -5.93 -10.95
N GLN A 162 17.80 -5.35 -10.10
CA GLN A 162 18.03 -5.81 -8.73
C GLN A 162 17.10 -5.13 -7.73
N GLU A 163 16.44 -4.04 -8.14
CA GLU A 163 15.51 -3.28 -7.32
C GLU A 163 14.11 -3.90 -7.36
N ALA A 164 13.46 -3.96 -6.20
CA ALA A 164 12.13 -4.53 -6.06
C ALA A 164 11.27 -3.70 -5.10
N THR A 165 10.01 -3.50 -5.48
CA THR A 165 9.01 -2.82 -4.64
C THR A 165 8.46 -3.79 -3.59
N THR A 166 8.04 -3.25 -2.45
CA THR A 166 7.50 -4.08 -1.36
C THR A 166 6.06 -4.48 -1.62
N ASP A 167 5.26 -3.56 -2.14
CA ASP A 167 3.90 -3.76 -2.59
C ASP A 167 3.83 -3.91 -4.12
N ARG A 168 2.61 -4.06 -4.62
CA ARG A 168 2.31 -4.21 -6.04
C ARG A 168 1.35 -3.14 -6.49
N LEU A 169 1.53 -2.68 -7.73
CA LEU A 169 0.54 -1.83 -8.36
C LEU A 169 -0.73 -2.62 -8.64
N HIS A 170 -1.90 -1.98 -8.49
CA HIS A 170 -3.19 -2.60 -8.82
C HIS A 170 -3.19 -3.27 -10.21
N ALA A 171 -2.58 -2.61 -11.20
CA ALA A 171 -2.51 -3.08 -12.57
C ALA A 171 -1.68 -4.38 -12.75
N GLU A 172 -0.81 -4.71 -11.80
CA GLU A 172 0.04 -5.91 -11.79
C GLU A 172 -0.63 -7.10 -11.12
N CYS A 173 -1.64 -6.85 -10.28
CA CYS A 173 -2.45 -7.90 -9.64
C CYS A 173 -3.54 -8.46 -10.56
N ARG A 174 -3.51 -8.13 -11.86
CA ARG A 174 -4.41 -8.69 -12.87
C ARG A 174 -3.68 -9.83 -13.57
N VAL A 175 -4.06 -11.08 -13.28
CA VAL A 175 -3.46 -12.24 -13.96
C VAL A 175 -3.89 -12.28 -15.41
N HIS A 176 -2.91 -12.46 -16.30
CA HIS A 176 -3.16 -12.93 -17.66
C HIS A 176 -3.41 -14.45 -17.62
N ALA A 177 -4.69 -14.83 -17.59
CA ALA A 177 -5.21 -16.21 -17.57
C ALA A 177 -4.82 -17.07 -16.35
N PRO A 178 -5.67 -17.17 -15.31
CA PRO A 178 -5.41 -18.04 -14.16
C PRO A 178 -5.32 -19.52 -14.61
N THR A 179 -4.33 -20.23 -14.09
CA THR A 179 -4.25 -21.69 -14.27
C THR A 179 -5.25 -22.38 -13.34
N SER A 180 -5.53 -23.67 -13.57
CA SER A 180 -6.43 -24.46 -12.70
C SER A 180 -5.96 -24.59 -11.24
N ARG A 181 -4.72 -24.15 -10.92
CA ARG A 181 -4.13 -24.17 -9.58
C ARG A 181 -4.07 -22.80 -8.91
N THR A 182 -4.38 -21.72 -9.61
CA THR A 182 -4.32 -20.37 -9.06
C THR A 182 -5.43 -20.18 -8.03
N ARG A 183 -5.06 -19.86 -6.79
CA ARG A 183 -6.03 -19.56 -5.73
C ARG A 183 -6.57 -18.14 -5.93
N LEU A 184 -7.89 -18.02 -6.01
CA LEU A 184 -8.60 -16.75 -6.14
C LEU A 184 -9.47 -16.54 -4.89
N ASP A 185 -9.23 -15.45 -4.19
CA ASP A 185 -10.04 -15.04 -3.06
C ASP A 185 -11.22 -14.19 -3.58
N PRO A 186 -12.48 -14.56 -3.26
CA PRO A 186 -13.64 -13.79 -3.70
C PRO A 186 -13.66 -12.36 -3.16
N ASP A 187 -12.96 -12.07 -2.06
CA ASP A 187 -12.87 -10.73 -1.49
C ASP A 187 -11.87 -9.84 -2.24
N PHE A 188 -11.00 -10.42 -3.08
CA PHE A 188 -10.05 -9.66 -3.90
C PHE A 188 -10.72 -9.17 -5.20
N THR A 189 -11.44 -8.05 -5.09
CA THR A 189 -12.17 -7.39 -6.17
C THR A 189 -11.69 -5.95 -6.43
N PRO A 190 -10.40 -5.73 -6.72
CA PRO A 190 -9.88 -4.39 -6.83
C PRO A 190 -10.38 -3.68 -8.10
N THR A 191 -10.67 -2.38 -8.00
CA THR A 191 -11.24 -1.57 -9.08
C THR A 191 -10.18 -0.63 -9.67
N PRO A 192 -10.05 -0.45 -11.00
CA PRO A 192 -9.12 0.54 -11.55
C PRO A 192 -9.32 1.92 -10.92
N PRO A 193 -8.25 2.55 -10.41
CA PRO A 193 -8.33 3.95 -10.04
C PRO A 193 -8.56 4.79 -11.31
N ASP A 194 -9.27 5.90 -11.15
CA ASP A 194 -9.48 6.90 -12.22
C ASP A 194 -8.95 8.27 -11.78
N SER A 195 -8.85 9.20 -12.74
CA SER A 195 -8.33 10.54 -12.47
C SER A 195 -9.16 11.31 -11.43
N ARG A 196 -10.46 11.01 -11.31
CA ARG A 196 -11.35 11.66 -10.34
C ARG A 196 -11.04 11.20 -8.92
N LEU A 197 -10.80 9.91 -8.72
CA LEU A 197 -10.37 9.34 -7.45
C LEU A 197 -9.02 9.93 -7.02
N ILE A 198 -8.07 10.04 -7.97
CA ILE A 198 -6.76 10.67 -7.72
C ILE A 198 -6.91 12.11 -7.24
N GLU A 199 -7.73 12.93 -7.92
CA GLU A 199 -7.91 14.33 -7.51
C GLU A 199 -8.68 14.45 -6.18
N THR A 200 -9.59 13.51 -5.91
CA THR A 200 -10.29 13.43 -4.61
C THR A 200 -9.29 13.20 -3.49
N TRP A 201 -8.35 12.26 -3.66
CA TRP A 201 -7.28 12.01 -2.69
C TRP A 201 -6.37 13.21 -2.48
N ARG A 202 -5.93 13.86 -3.57
CA ARG A 202 -5.08 15.06 -3.47
C ARG A 202 -5.79 16.19 -2.75
N SER A 203 -7.07 16.42 -3.06
CA SER A 203 -7.89 17.43 -2.40
C SER A 203 -8.11 17.13 -0.93
N HIS A 204 -8.44 15.87 -0.60
CA HIS A 204 -8.63 15.43 0.79
C HIS A 204 -7.33 15.54 1.61
N THR A 205 -6.20 15.11 1.05
CA THR A 205 -4.89 15.23 1.71
C THR A 205 -4.50 16.67 1.97
N ARG A 206 -4.76 17.59 1.01
CA ARG A 206 -4.53 19.03 1.22
C ARG A 206 -5.41 19.58 2.34
N MET A 207 -6.69 19.19 2.39
CA MET A 207 -7.61 19.61 3.44
C MET A 207 -7.10 19.17 4.83
N LEU A 208 -6.77 17.88 5.00
CA LEU A 208 -6.22 17.39 6.26
C LEU A 208 -4.90 18.06 6.60
N ALA A 209 -3.99 18.23 5.64
CA ALA A 209 -2.72 18.93 5.90
C ALA A 209 -2.95 20.39 6.38
N LEU A 210 -4.00 21.08 5.92
CA LEU A 210 -4.37 22.41 6.41
C LEU A 210 -4.92 22.36 7.84
N ASP A 211 -5.71 21.34 8.19
CA ASP A 211 -6.23 21.16 9.55
C ASP A 211 -5.09 20.93 10.55
N TYR A 212 -4.03 20.23 10.13
CA TYR A 212 -2.86 19.94 10.95
C TYR A 212 -1.73 20.98 10.87
N GLN A 213 -1.82 22.02 10.03
CA GLN A 213 -0.69 22.90 9.68
C GLN A 213 -0.06 23.68 10.84
N TRP A 214 -0.79 23.85 11.94
CA TRP A 214 -0.33 24.53 13.16
C TRP A 214 -0.12 23.57 14.33
N THR A 215 -0.09 22.28 14.06
CA THR A 215 0.10 21.22 15.06
C THR A 215 1.48 20.59 14.86
N HIS A 216 1.97 19.93 15.91
CA HIS A 216 3.17 19.08 15.80
C HIS A 216 2.90 17.77 15.04
N HIS A 217 1.64 17.50 14.67
CA HIS A 217 1.20 16.31 13.94
C HIS A 217 1.25 16.48 12.42
N LEU A 218 1.69 17.65 11.90
CA LEU A 218 2.09 17.78 10.49
C LEU A 218 3.62 17.78 10.39
N PRO A 219 4.24 16.65 10.00
CA PRO A 219 5.68 16.60 9.77
C PRO A 219 6.12 17.59 8.69
N LEU A 220 7.19 18.34 8.96
CA LEU A 220 7.72 19.37 8.06
C LEU A 220 7.96 18.86 6.62
N PRO A 221 8.46 17.64 6.38
CA PRO A 221 8.61 17.13 5.02
C PRO A 221 7.29 17.00 4.26
N ILE A 222 6.22 16.55 4.94
CA ILE A 222 4.89 16.48 4.36
C ILE A 222 4.41 17.90 4.03
N ALA A 223 4.55 18.84 4.97
CA ALA A 223 4.16 20.24 4.74
C ALA A 223 4.87 20.84 3.52
N THR A 224 6.18 20.62 3.40
CA THR A 224 6.99 21.06 2.24
C THR A 224 6.51 20.40 0.96
N ARG A 225 6.27 19.08 0.98
CA ARG A 225 5.80 18.35 -0.20
C ARG A 225 4.42 18.84 -0.65
N MET A 226 3.50 19.08 0.27
CA MET A 226 2.17 19.60 -0.03
C MET A 226 2.23 20.99 -0.69
N LYS A 227 3.15 21.87 -0.25
CA LYS A 227 3.38 23.17 -0.89
C LYS A 227 3.84 23.02 -2.34
N HIS A 228 4.79 22.12 -2.60
CA HIS A 228 5.28 21.88 -3.96
C HIS A 228 4.18 21.34 -4.90
N LEU A 229 3.33 20.44 -4.40
CA LEU A 229 2.19 19.90 -5.16
C LEU A 229 1.10 20.94 -5.45
N ALA A 230 0.96 21.96 -4.60
CA ALA A 230 0.04 23.08 -4.86
C ALA A 230 0.59 24.04 -5.93
N SER A 231 1.90 24.27 -5.94
CA SER A 231 2.56 25.14 -6.94
C SER A 231 2.57 24.54 -8.35
N PHE A 232 2.61 23.22 -8.47
CA PHE A 232 2.61 22.53 -9.77
C PHE A 232 1.24 22.58 -10.47
N ASN A 233 0.14 22.57 -9.71
CA ASN A 233 -1.23 22.59 -10.24
C ASN A 233 -1.72 24.00 -10.70
N MET A 234 -0.91 25.06 -10.56
CA MET A 234 -1.24 26.40 -11.07
C MET A 234 -0.48 26.78 -12.35
N ALA A 235 0.32 25.86 -12.90
CA ALA A 235 1.16 26.09 -14.07
C ALA A 235 0.69 25.35 -15.35
N ASP A 236 -0.39 24.56 -15.26
CA ASP A 236 -1.09 23.91 -16.38
C ASP A 236 -2.51 24.51 -16.54
#